data_AF-A0A2E2VT30-F1
#
_entry.id   AF-A0A2E2VT30-F1
#
_cell.length_a   1.000
_cell.length_b   1.000
_cell.length_c   1.000
_cell.angle_alpha   90.00
_cell.angle_beta   90.00
_cell.angle_gamma   90.00
#
_symmetry.space_group_name_H-M   'P 1'
#
loop_
_entity.id
_entity.type
_entity.pdbx_description
1 polymer ?
#
loop_
_entity_poly.entity_id
_entity_poly.type
_entity_poly.pdbx_seq_one_letter_code
_entity_poly.pdbx_strand_id
1 'polypeptide(L)'
;MRSRIAEAFAKQCLGPGDDILVQASGLEKDSISGLPVRLMKSDFDLYVDQTPPPTLFDVYDSGVKFDYVITLSSGGLPVTQCDSYVNALYRPEDGLVRRSWDIKPFKGLPEDEETRIEITLQIIQLIKDKVQDLITEIRGSHSGVSSDLH
;
A
#
# COMPACT_ATOMS: atom_id res chain seq x y z
N MET A 1 -3.05 4.76 7.69
CA MET A 1 -3.65 5.66 6.66
C MET A 1 -3.16 5.38 5.24
N ARG A 2 -1.90 5.69 4.88
CA ARG A 2 -1.38 5.51 3.50
C ARG A 2 -1.60 4.10 2.93
N SER A 3 -1.37 3.06 3.74
CA SER A 3 -1.57 1.66 3.34
C SER A 3 -3.03 1.32 2.99
N ARG A 4 -4.02 1.91 3.67
CA ARG A 4 -5.44 1.72 3.35
C ARG A 4 -5.84 2.37 2.03
N ILE A 5 -5.26 3.52 1.72
CA ILE A 5 -5.45 4.18 0.42
C ILE A 5 -4.85 3.33 -0.69
N ALA A 6 -3.62 2.83 -0.49
CA ALA A 6 -2.96 1.95 -1.44
C ALA A 6 -3.76 0.65 -1.67
N GLU A 7 -4.26 0.02 -0.60
CA GLU A 7 -5.13 -1.15 -0.68
C GLU A 7 -6.42 -0.87 -1.46
N ALA A 8 -7.06 0.28 -1.25
CA ALA A 8 -8.27 0.65 -1.97
C ALA A 8 -8.03 0.78 -3.49
N PHE A 9 -6.96 1.47 -3.91
CA PHE A 9 -6.58 1.53 -5.32
C PHE A 9 -6.19 0.16 -5.88
N ALA A 10 -5.50 -0.66 -5.09
CA ALA A 10 -5.08 -1.97 -5.55
C ALA A 10 -6.30 -2.86 -5.82
N LYS A 11 -7.26 -2.90 -4.88
CA LYS A 11 -8.53 -3.61 -5.05
C LYS A 11 -9.34 -3.09 -6.24
N GLN A 12 -9.32 -1.77 -6.50
CA GLN A 12 -9.94 -1.20 -7.69
C GLN A 12 -9.30 -1.71 -8.98
N CYS A 13 -7.97 -1.76 -9.05
CA CYS A 13 -7.23 -2.18 -10.25
C CYS A 13 -7.35 -3.70 -10.52
N LEU A 14 -7.39 -4.51 -9.46
CA LEU A 14 -7.50 -5.97 -9.55
C LEU A 14 -8.95 -6.39 -9.88
N GLY A 15 -9.93 -5.75 -9.23
CA GLY A 15 -11.34 -6.08 -9.40
C GLY A 15 -11.77 -7.33 -8.64
N PRO A 16 -13.08 -7.65 -8.61
CA PRO A 16 -13.59 -8.82 -7.92
C PRO A 16 -13.15 -10.13 -8.60
N GLY A 17 -12.64 -11.07 -7.81
CA GLY A 17 -12.26 -12.42 -8.28
C GLY A 17 -10.86 -12.52 -8.88
N ASP A 18 -10.04 -11.47 -8.75
CA ASP A 18 -8.62 -11.53 -9.05
C ASP A 18 -7.88 -12.52 -8.12
N ASP A 19 -6.80 -13.12 -8.62
CA ASP A 19 -5.98 -14.09 -7.90
C ASP A 19 -4.95 -13.41 -6.97
N ILE A 20 -4.70 -12.12 -7.16
CA ILE A 20 -3.85 -11.31 -6.29
C ILE A 20 -4.69 -10.80 -5.10
N LEU A 21 -4.31 -11.24 -3.91
CA LEU A 21 -4.90 -10.76 -2.66
C LEU A 21 -4.08 -9.60 -2.09
N VAL A 22 -4.78 -8.53 -1.66
CA VAL A 22 -4.14 -7.33 -1.12
C VAL A 22 -4.67 -7.03 0.27
N GLN A 23 -3.74 -6.76 1.18
CA GLN A 23 -4.03 -6.42 2.57
C GLN A 23 -3.20 -5.20 3.02
N ALA A 24 -3.86 -4.24 3.66
CA ALA A 24 -3.18 -3.15 4.35
C ALA A 24 -2.72 -3.56 5.76
N SER A 25 -1.57 -3.02 6.17
CA SER A 25 -1.11 -3.07 7.55
C SER A 25 -0.46 -1.74 7.97
N GLY A 26 -0.24 -1.54 9.27
CA GLY A 26 0.40 -0.37 9.87
C GLY A 26 1.14 -0.71 11.16
N LEU A 27 1.90 0.23 11.71
CA LEU A 27 2.55 0.03 13.02
C LEU A 27 1.57 0.19 14.19
N GLU A 28 0.52 0.96 13.99
CA GLU A 28 -0.47 1.34 15.00
C GLU A 28 -1.88 0.89 14.56
N LYS A 29 -2.76 0.58 15.52
CA LYS A 29 -4.17 0.19 15.28
C LYS A 29 -5.06 1.41 15.06
N ASP A 30 -4.73 2.20 14.04
CA ASP A 30 -5.44 3.43 13.75
C ASP A 30 -6.39 3.27 12.56
N SER A 31 -7.66 3.65 12.78
CA SER A 31 -8.63 3.87 11.71
C SER A 31 -8.20 5.04 10.83
N ILE A 32 -8.45 4.95 9.52
CA ILE A 32 -8.33 6.11 8.63
C ILE A 32 -9.62 6.93 8.69
N SER A 33 -9.50 8.25 8.78
CA SER A 33 -10.62 9.20 8.79
C SER A 33 -10.19 10.57 8.26
N GLY A 34 -11.13 11.51 8.18
CA GLY A 34 -10.85 12.91 7.86
C GLY A 34 -10.68 13.20 6.37
N LEU A 35 -9.82 14.19 6.06
CA LEU A 35 -9.68 14.73 4.71
C LEU A 35 -9.27 13.68 3.65
N PRO A 36 -8.31 12.77 3.89
CA PRO A 36 -7.96 11.78 2.87
C PRO A 36 -9.12 10.86 2.49
N VAL A 37 -9.96 10.45 3.45
CA VAL A 37 -11.14 9.61 3.17
C VAL A 37 -12.18 10.39 2.36
N ARG A 38 -12.40 11.66 2.70
CA ARG A 38 -13.33 12.53 1.96
C ARG A 38 -12.90 12.65 0.50
N LEU A 39 -11.63 12.96 0.25
CA LEU A 39 -11.08 13.14 -1.09
C LEU A 39 -11.05 11.84 -1.89
N MET A 40 -10.75 10.69 -1.27
CA MET A 40 -10.87 9.39 -1.94
C MET A 40 -12.29 9.15 -2.47
N LYS A 41 -13.31 9.54 -1.71
CA LYS A 41 -14.70 9.41 -2.14
C LYS A 41 -15.09 10.45 -3.20
N SER A 42 -14.74 11.72 -3.02
CA SER A 42 -15.18 12.80 -3.93
C SER A 42 -14.43 12.85 -5.26
N ASP A 43 -13.13 12.62 -5.25
CA ASP A 43 -12.24 12.87 -6.40
C ASP A 43 -11.87 11.59 -7.14
N PHE A 44 -11.93 10.44 -6.45
CA PHE A 44 -11.55 9.14 -7.02
C PHE A 44 -12.70 8.13 -7.07
N ASP A 45 -13.89 8.50 -6.56
CA ASP A 45 -15.07 7.62 -6.43
C ASP A 45 -14.72 6.28 -5.74
N LEU A 46 -13.89 6.35 -4.70
CA LEU A 46 -13.41 5.17 -3.98
C LEU A 46 -13.79 5.19 -2.51
N TYR A 47 -14.40 4.10 -2.09
CA TYR A 47 -14.58 3.80 -0.68
C TYR A 47 -13.29 3.23 -0.09
N VAL A 48 -12.85 3.79 1.03
CA VAL A 48 -11.74 3.26 1.83
C VAL A 48 -12.30 2.62 3.08
N ASP A 49 -11.89 1.39 3.35
CA ASP A 49 -12.21 0.71 4.61
C ASP A 49 -11.59 1.47 5.80
N GLN A 50 -12.46 1.99 6.66
CA GLN A 50 -12.09 2.78 7.83
C GLN A 50 -11.85 1.91 9.08
N THR A 51 -12.09 0.60 9.00
CA THR A 51 -11.74 -0.29 10.11
C THR A 51 -10.22 -0.27 10.33
N PRO A 52 -9.73 -0.30 11.59
CA PRO A 52 -8.31 -0.43 11.85
C PRO A 52 -7.76 -1.71 11.19
N PRO A 53 -6.74 -1.63 10.31
CA PRO A 53 -6.11 -2.83 9.78
C PRO A 53 -5.34 -3.58 10.88
N PRO A 54 -5.02 -4.87 10.68
CA PRO A 54 -4.07 -5.56 11.54
C PRO A 54 -2.72 -4.85 11.51
N THR A 55 -2.06 -4.79 12.66
CA THR A 55 -0.71 -4.21 12.73
C THR A 55 0.32 -5.12 12.10
N LEU A 56 1.51 -4.59 11.83
CA LEU A 56 2.65 -5.36 11.35
C LEU A 56 2.94 -6.55 12.28
N PHE A 57 2.80 -6.34 13.59
CA PHE A 57 3.03 -7.37 14.60
C PHE A 57 1.92 -8.43 14.59
N ASP A 58 0.65 -8.04 14.47
CA ASP A 58 -0.46 -9.00 14.34
C ASP A 58 -0.26 -9.87 13.08
N VAL A 59 0.18 -9.27 11.97
CA VAL A 59 0.45 -9.99 10.72
C VAL A 59 1.66 -10.92 10.87
N TYR A 60 2.73 -10.46 11.51
CA TYR A 60 3.89 -11.28 11.81
C TYR A 60 3.52 -12.50 12.68
N ASP A 61 2.76 -12.29 13.75
CA ASP A 61 2.34 -13.35 14.67
C ASP A 61 1.40 -14.37 13.99
N SER A 62 0.66 -13.96 12.95
CA SER A 62 -0.19 -14.86 12.17
C SER A 62 0.59 -15.87 11.32
N GLY A 63 1.87 -15.63 11.06
CA GLY A 63 2.72 -16.49 10.23
C GLY A 63 2.46 -16.40 8.72
N VAL A 64 1.55 -15.52 8.28
CA VAL A 64 1.26 -15.28 6.86
C VAL A 64 2.51 -14.75 6.13
N LYS A 65 2.69 -15.20 4.89
CA LYS A 65 3.75 -14.73 3.98
C LYS A 65 3.11 -14.06 2.76
N PHE A 66 3.80 -13.06 2.22
CA PHE A 66 3.36 -12.30 1.06
C PHE A 66 4.41 -12.36 -0.03
N ASP A 67 3.95 -12.49 -1.29
CA ASP A 67 4.82 -12.44 -2.45
C ASP A 67 5.44 -11.05 -2.66
N TYR A 68 4.70 -10.01 -2.26
CA TYR A 68 5.10 -8.62 -2.33
C TYR A 68 4.83 -7.91 -1.01
N VAL A 69 5.84 -7.23 -0.47
CA VAL A 69 5.70 -6.38 0.73
C VAL A 69 6.13 -4.95 0.40
N ILE A 70 5.18 -4.02 0.47
CA ILE A 70 5.40 -2.61 0.13
C ILE A 70 5.36 -1.74 1.39
N THR A 71 6.47 -1.06 1.69
CA THR A 71 6.55 -0.12 2.82
C THR A 71 6.33 1.31 2.34
N LEU A 72 5.40 2.04 2.96
CA LEU A 72 5.07 3.43 2.62
C LEU A 72 5.59 4.36 3.74
N SER A 73 6.82 4.85 3.61
CA SER A 73 7.49 5.68 4.60
C SER A 73 8.33 6.78 3.95
N SER A 74 8.28 8.01 4.45
CA SER A 74 9.20 9.07 4.02
C SER A 74 10.28 9.34 5.06
N GLY A 75 11.51 9.57 4.62
CA GLY A 75 12.60 10.04 5.48
C GLY A 75 13.36 8.95 6.26
N GLY A 76 13.32 7.69 5.83
CA GLY A 76 14.28 6.65 6.25
C GLY A 76 14.17 6.07 7.67
N LEU A 77 13.35 6.62 8.57
CA LEU A 77 13.14 6.09 9.94
C LEU A 77 11.64 6.14 10.29
N PRO A 78 11.01 5.03 10.73
CA PRO A 78 11.51 3.98 11.62
C PRO A 78 11.61 2.59 10.97
N VAL A 79 11.95 2.54 9.68
CA VAL A 79 12.00 1.27 8.93
C VAL A 79 13.07 0.33 9.50
N THR A 80 14.19 0.86 10.01
CA THR A 80 15.28 0.05 10.60
C THR A 80 14.89 -0.71 11.86
N GLN A 81 13.94 -0.22 12.66
CA GLN A 81 13.46 -0.94 13.86
C GLN A 81 12.48 -2.06 13.53
N CYS A 82 11.83 -2.00 12.37
CA CYS A 82 10.82 -2.97 11.94
C CYS A 82 11.35 -3.91 10.84
N ASP A 83 12.58 -3.74 10.39
CA ASP A 83 13.16 -4.51 9.29
C ASP A 83 13.11 -6.01 9.54
N SER A 84 13.34 -6.48 10.77
CA SER A 84 13.23 -7.90 11.11
C SER A 84 11.81 -8.44 10.91
N TYR A 85 10.80 -7.68 11.34
CA TYR A 85 9.39 -8.06 11.17
C TYR A 85 8.99 -8.03 9.70
N VAL A 86 9.34 -6.97 8.98
CA VAL A 86 9.05 -6.84 7.54
C VAL A 86 9.76 -7.92 6.73
N ASN A 87 11.04 -8.18 7.01
CA ASN A 87 11.82 -9.23 6.36
C ASN A 87 11.30 -10.63 6.68
N ALA A 88 10.60 -10.80 7.80
CA ALA A 88 9.93 -12.05 8.10
C ALA A 88 8.59 -12.19 7.37
N LEU A 89 8.02 -11.16 6.74
CA LEU A 89 6.75 -11.27 6.01
C LEU A 89 6.90 -11.76 4.56
N TYR A 90 8.11 -11.71 4.00
CA TYR A 90 8.43 -12.26 2.70
C TYR A 90 9.67 -13.14 2.80
N ARG A 91 9.90 -13.99 1.80
CA ARG A 91 11.07 -14.85 1.71
C ARG A 91 11.85 -14.46 0.46
N PRO A 92 12.95 -13.69 0.60
CA PRO A 92 13.77 -13.29 -0.54
C PRO A 92 14.22 -14.49 -1.38
N GLU A 93 14.49 -15.64 -0.73
CA GLU A 93 14.89 -16.89 -1.36
C GLU A 93 13.84 -17.49 -2.31
N ASP A 94 12.56 -17.14 -2.12
CA ASP A 94 11.45 -17.61 -2.95
C ASP A 94 11.19 -16.65 -4.14
N GLY A 95 12.06 -15.67 -4.37
CA GLY A 95 11.90 -14.64 -5.42
C GLY A 95 10.93 -13.52 -5.04
N LEU A 96 10.51 -13.44 -3.78
CA LEU A 96 9.54 -12.48 -3.27
C LEU A 96 10.14 -11.09 -3.07
N VAL A 97 9.36 -10.04 -3.30
CA VAL A 97 9.88 -8.68 -3.46
C VAL A 97 9.42 -7.76 -2.34
N ARG A 98 10.39 -7.17 -1.63
CA ARG A 98 10.16 -5.99 -0.79
C ARG A 98 10.44 -4.71 -1.58
N ARG A 99 9.54 -3.74 -1.50
CA ARG A 99 9.75 -2.38 -2.02
C ARG A 99 9.45 -1.33 -0.98
N SER A 100 10.13 -0.19 -1.11
CA SER A 100 9.84 0.99 -0.32
C SER A 100 9.43 2.13 -1.23
N TRP A 101 8.33 2.79 -0.87
CA TRP A 101 7.85 4.00 -1.52
C TRP A 101 7.99 5.18 -0.56
N ASP A 102 8.74 6.19 -1.00
CA ASP A 102 8.90 7.45 -0.29
C ASP A 102 7.63 8.30 -0.44
N ILE A 103 6.69 8.11 0.49
CA ILE A 103 5.39 8.79 0.48
C ILE A 103 5.24 9.55 1.80
N LYS A 104 5.09 10.88 1.70
CA LYS A 104 4.91 11.77 2.85
C LYS A 104 3.68 11.38 3.68
N PRO A 105 3.71 11.49 5.01
CA PRO A 105 2.54 11.25 5.85
C PRO A 105 1.51 12.39 5.69
N PHE A 106 0.23 12.09 5.90
CA PHE A 106 -0.82 13.11 6.01
C PHE A 106 -0.78 13.87 7.34
N LYS A 107 -0.07 13.33 8.34
CA LYS A 107 0.11 13.97 9.65
C LYS A 107 1.12 15.12 9.51
N GLY A 108 0.77 16.28 10.05
CA GLY A 108 1.63 17.47 10.00
C GLY A 108 1.60 18.23 8.68
N LEU A 109 0.57 18.01 7.85
CA LEU A 109 0.30 18.89 6.71
C LEU A 109 -0.06 20.31 7.21
N PRO A 110 0.16 21.35 6.36
CA PRO A 110 -0.18 22.74 6.70
C PRO A 110 -1.61 22.90 7.21
N GLU A 111 -1.84 23.90 8.06
CA GLU A 111 -3.18 24.19 8.59
C GLU A 111 -4.09 24.86 7.56
N ASP A 112 -3.50 25.61 6.61
CA ASP A 112 -4.20 26.22 5.49
C ASP A 112 -4.98 25.18 4.69
N GLU A 113 -6.28 25.43 4.51
CA GLU A 113 -7.19 24.41 3.99
C GLU A 113 -6.93 24.08 2.53
N GLU A 114 -6.71 25.09 1.68
CA GLU A 114 -6.47 24.93 0.25
C GLU A 114 -5.17 24.15 0.02
N THR A 115 -4.08 24.59 0.65
CA THR A 115 -2.77 23.92 0.58
C THR A 115 -2.86 22.49 1.11
N ARG A 116 -3.60 22.27 2.20
CA ARG A 116 -3.78 20.93 2.78
C ARG A 116 -4.54 20.01 1.85
N ILE A 117 -5.58 20.50 1.16
CA ILE A 117 -6.32 19.73 0.15
C ILE A 117 -5.39 19.38 -1.00
N GLU A 118 -4.68 20.36 -1.55
CA GLU A 118 -3.78 20.16 -2.69
C GLU A 118 -2.71 19.11 -2.38
N ILE A 119 -2.00 19.23 -1.26
CA ILE A 119 -0.96 18.27 -0.88
C ILE A 119 -1.58 16.88 -0.60
N THR A 120 -2.76 16.83 -0.01
CA THR A 120 -3.46 15.55 0.22
C THR A 120 -3.78 14.86 -1.10
N LEU A 121 -4.30 15.59 -2.09
CA LEU A 121 -4.57 15.07 -3.43
C LEU A 121 -3.29 14.60 -4.12
N GLN A 122 -2.20 15.37 -4.04
CA GLN A 122 -0.90 14.97 -4.60
C GLN A 122 -0.38 13.66 -3.99
N ILE A 123 -0.51 13.49 -2.67
CA ILE A 123 -0.13 12.24 -1.99
C ILE A 123 -1.01 11.07 -2.44
N ILE A 124 -2.33 11.27 -2.54
CA ILE A 124 -3.28 10.25 -3.00
C ILE A 124 -2.97 9.83 -4.44
N GLN A 125 -2.75 10.80 -5.33
CA GLN A 125 -2.41 10.56 -6.73
C GLN A 125 -1.08 9.79 -6.85
N LEU A 126 -0.06 10.18 -6.09
CA LEU A 126 1.21 9.44 -6.06
C LEU A 126 1.02 7.98 -5.61
N ILE A 127 0.19 7.73 -4.61
CA ILE A 127 -0.14 6.36 -4.17
C ILE A 127 -0.82 5.60 -5.31
N LYS A 128 -1.81 6.21 -5.97
CA LYS A 128 -2.53 5.60 -7.10
C LYS A 128 -1.56 5.19 -8.21
N ASP A 129 -0.71 6.11 -8.65
CA ASP A 129 0.24 5.87 -9.75
C ASP A 129 1.20 4.72 -9.38
N LYS A 130 1.78 4.75 -8.17
CA LYS A 130 2.67 3.68 -7.69
C LYS A 130 1.99 2.31 -7.61
N VAL A 131 0.72 2.26 -7.23
CA VAL A 131 -0.07 1.02 -7.18
C VAL A 131 -0.35 0.49 -8.59
N GLN A 132 -0.74 1.37 -9.52
CA GLN A 132 -1.01 1.01 -10.90
C GLN A 132 0.24 0.46 -11.59
N ASP A 133 1.38 1.10 -11.38
CA ASP A 133 2.68 0.64 -11.87
C ASP A 133 3.02 -0.75 -11.34
N LEU A 134 2.86 -0.97 -10.03
CA LEU A 134 3.16 -2.25 -9.40
C LEU A 134 2.29 -3.38 -9.95
N ILE A 135 0.97 -3.17 -10.06
CA ILE A 135 0.05 -4.20 -10.56
C ILE A 135 0.34 -4.51 -12.03
N THR A 136 0.66 -3.50 -12.84
CA THR A 136 1.05 -3.68 -14.23
C THR A 136 2.32 -4.52 -14.33
N GLU A 137 3.31 -4.26 -13.48
CA GLU A 137 4.55 -5.02 -13.45
C GLU A 137 4.34 -6.48 -13.01
N ILE A 138 3.56 -6.71 -11.96
CA ILE A 138 3.22 -8.07 -11.50
C ILE A 138 2.59 -8.86 -12.64
N ARG A 139 1.57 -8.29 -13.31
CA ARG A 139 0.89 -8.94 -14.44
C ARG A 139 1.79 -9.12 -15.67
N GLY A 140 2.65 -8.14 -15.96
CA GLY A 140 3.64 -8.23 -17.04
C GLY A 140 4.67 -9.33 -16.80
N SER A 141 5.06 -9.54 -15.55
CA SER A 141 6.00 -10.59 -15.15
C SER A 141 5.37 -12.00 -15.22
N HIS A 142 4.08 -12.13 -14.91
CA HIS A 142 3.33 -13.38 -15.06
C HIS A 142 3.01 -13.76 -16.52
N SER A 143 3.03 -12.81 -17.45
CA SER A 143 2.75 -13.06 -18.88
C SER A 143 3.95 -13.59 -19.67
N GLY A 144 5.14 -13.63 -19.06
CA GLY A 144 6.39 -14.07 -19.70
C GLY A 144 6.68 -15.57 -19.69
N VAL A 145 5.77 -16.41 -19.15
CA VAL A 145 5.94 -17.87 -19.07
C VAL A 145 4.91 -18.57 -19.96
N SER A 146 4.93 -18.33 -21.27
CA SER A 146 4.25 -19.22 -22.23
C SER A 146 4.68 -18.93 -23.67
N SER A 147 5.87 -19.38 -24.04
CA SER A 147 6.19 -19.83 -25.41
C SER A 147 7.67 -20.20 -25.47
N ASP A 148 7.95 -21.51 -25.40
CA ASP A 148 8.97 -22.18 -26.21
C ASP A 148 8.90 -23.69 -25.93
N LEU A 149 7.90 -24.31 -26.55
CA LEU A 149 7.85 -25.72 -26.85
C LEU A 149 7.02 -25.82 -28.13
N HIS A 150 7.65 -25.70 -29.30
CA HIS A 150 7.25 -26.27 -30.59
C HIS A 150 8.51 -26.42 -31.46
#